data_AF-A0A1Y3MGD2-F1
#
_entry.id   AF-A0A1Y3MGD2-F1
#
_cell.length_a   1.000
_cell.length_b   1.000
_cell.length_c   1.000
_cell.angle_alpha   90.00
_cell.angle_beta   90.00
_cell.angle_gamma   90.00
#
_symmetry.space_group_name_H-M   'P 1'
#
loop_
_entity.id
_entity.type
_entity.pdbx_description
1 polymer ?
#
loop_
_entity_poly.entity_id
_entity_poly.type
_entity_poly.pdbx_seq_one_letter_code
_entity_poly.pdbx_strand_id
1 'polypeptide(L)'
;MRKGNSQFAFKIFLLTNCLFIIYLYVSFMFNLYIPYIDLLLFVGFIWSFVEAREGEDGIYRRITLFGTVFILIVYMTIMHDAWKYGVVIM
;
A
#
# COMPACT_ATOMS: atom_id res chain seq x y z
N MET A 1 14.50 -24.21 2.92
CA MET A 1 14.20 -22.78 2.65
C MET A 1 14.22 -22.05 3.97
N ARG A 2 15.05 -21.01 4.11
CA ARG A 2 15.13 -20.19 5.33
C ARG A 2 13.82 -19.39 5.40
N LYS A 3 13.01 -19.57 6.45
CA LYS A 3 11.75 -18.82 6.58
C LYS A 3 12.06 -17.32 6.58
N GLY A 4 11.31 -16.53 5.82
CA GLY A 4 11.47 -15.08 5.74
C GLY A 4 11.19 -14.42 7.11
N ASN A 5 11.74 -13.22 7.32
CA ASN A 5 11.53 -12.51 8.58
C ASN A 5 10.22 -11.73 8.55
N SER A 6 9.17 -12.24 9.19
CA SER A 6 7.84 -11.60 9.22
C SER A 6 7.85 -10.21 9.88
N GLN A 7 8.79 -9.93 10.79
CA GLN A 7 8.96 -8.58 11.34
C GLN A 7 9.54 -7.60 10.32
N PHE A 8 10.41 -8.07 9.42
CA PHE A 8 10.96 -7.22 8.37
C PHE A 8 9.87 -6.84 7.36
N ALA A 9 9.06 -7.82 6.93
CA ALA A 9 7.89 -7.57 6.08
C ALA A 9 6.94 -6.53 6.70
N PHE A 10 6.68 -6.64 8.00
CA PHE A 10 5.83 -5.71 8.72
C PHE A 10 6.42 -4.29 8.81
N LYS A 11 7.74 -4.15 8.95
CA LYS A 11 8.40 -2.84 8.91
C LYS A 11 8.26 -2.16 7.55
N ILE A 12 8.45 -2.92 6.46
CA ILE A 12 8.23 -2.41 5.09
C ILE A 12 6.78 -1.97 4.95
N PHE A 13 5.84 -2.83 5.35
CA PHE A 13 4.41 -2.53 5.31
C PHE A 13 4.05 -1.24 6.04
N LEU A 14 4.55 -1.05 7.28
CA LEU A 14 4.30 0.16 8.06
C LEU A 14 4.87 1.41 7.36
N LEU A 15 6.08 1.32 6.82
CA LEU A 15 6.71 2.45 6.14
C LEU A 15 5.93 2.83 4.87
N THR A 16 5.59 1.84 4.03
CA THR A 16 4.79 2.08 2.81
C THR A 16 3.40 2.61 3.16
N ASN A 17 2.74 2.08 4.20
CA ASN A 17 1.44 2.57 4.64
C ASN A 17 1.50 4.02 5.14
N CYS A 18 2.54 4.37 5.89
CA CYS A 18 2.73 5.75 6.34
C CYS A 18 2.90 6.71 5.16
N LEU A 19 3.71 6.34 4.16
CA LEU A 19 3.87 7.10 2.93
C LEU A 19 2.56 7.23 2.14
N PHE A 20 1.76 6.15 2.08
CA PHE A 20 0.46 6.16 1.43
C PHE A 20 -0.53 7.12 2.11
N ILE A 21 -0.59 7.14 3.45
CA ILE A 21 -1.45 8.09 4.17
C ILE A 21 -1.03 9.54 3.91
N ILE A 22 0.29 9.82 3.93
CA ILE A 22 0.82 11.15 3.63
C ILE A 22 0.46 11.56 2.19
N TYR A 23 0.64 10.64 1.23
CA TYR A 23 0.28 10.89 -0.15
C TYR A 23 -1.21 11.19 -0.32
N LEU A 24 -2.10 10.36 0.25
CA LEU A 24 -3.54 10.60 0.22
C LEU A 24 -3.90 11.98 0.80
N TYR A 25 -3.29 12.36 1.93
CA TYR A 25 -3.50 13.67 2.54
C TYR A 25 -3.09 14.82 1.62
N VAL A 26 -1.89 14.74 1.03
CA VAL A 26 -1.38 15.77 0.10
C VAL A 26 -2.27 15.84 -1.16
N SER A 27 -2.62 14.69 -1.73
CA SER A 27 -3.48 14.63 -2.91
C SER A 27 -4.84 15.25 -2.65
N PHE A 28 -5.42 15.03 -1.47
CA PHE A 28 -6.70 15.62 -1.09
C PHE A 28 -6.59 17.13 -0.83
N MET A 29 -5.56 17.58 -0.10
CA MET A 29 -5.39 18.99 0.26
C MET A 29 -5.04 19.90 -0.92
N PHE A 30 -4.28 19.39 -1.89
CA PHE A 30 -3.78 20.17 -3.03
C PHE A 30 -4.45 19.81 -4.36
N ASN A 31 -5.45 18.93 -4.34
CA ASN A 31 -6.08 18.35 -5.54
C ASN A 31 -5.05 17.82 -6.55
N LEU A 32 -3.94 17.27 -6.04
CA LEU A 32 -2.77 16.88 -6.81
C LEU A 32 -2.62 15.36 -6.82
N TYR A 33 -3.01 14.75 -7.94
CA TYR A 33 -2.93 13.32 -8.14
C TYR A 33 -1.71 12.97 -9.02
N ILE A 34 -0.78 12.17 -8.50
CA ILE A 34 0.49 11.81 -9.16
C ILE A 34 0.58 10.29 -9.34
N PRO A 35 0.21 9.75 -10.52
CA PRO A 35 0.19 8.31 -10.79
C PRO A 35 1.53 7.57 -10.58
N TYR A 36 2.66 8.30 -10.63
CA TYR A 36 3.99 7.71 -10.40
C TYR A 36 4.24 7.37 -8.93
N ILE A 37 3.71 8.17 -7.99
CA ILE A 37 3.84 7.91 -6.54
C ILE A 37 3.02 6.68 -6.19
N ASP A 38 1.83 6.60 -6.76
CA ASP A 38 0.92 5.47 -6.74
C ASP A 38 1.60 4.16 -7.18
N LEU A 39 2.31 4.15 -8.30
CA LEU A 39 3.08 3.00 -8.76
C LEU A 39 4.21 2.61 -7.78
N LEU A 40 4.91 3.60 -7.21
CA LEU A 40 5.96 3.36 -6.21
C LEU A 40 5.39 2.71 -4.94
N LEU A 41 4.26 3.21 -4.44
CA LEU A 41 3.57 2.68 -3.27
C LEU A 41 3.04 1.27 -3.53
N PHE A 42 2.50 1.02 -4.72
CA PHE A 42 2.04 -0.30 -5.13
C PHE A 42 3.17 -1.34 -5.10
N VAL A 43 4.36 -1.00 -5.62
CA VAL A 43 5.55 -1.86 -5.53
C VAL A 43 5.93 -2.13 -4.07
N GLY A 44 5.89 -1.13 -3.20
CA GLY A 44 6.15 -1.29 -1.77
C GLY A 44 5.18 -2.25 -1.08
N PHE A 45 3.88 -2.14 -1.38
CA PHE A 45 2.86 -3.05 -0.82
C PHE A 45 3.02 -4.48 -1.33
N ILE A 46 3.27 -4.67 -2.64
CA ILE A 46 3.55 -6.00 -3.20
C ILE A 46 4.77 -6.62 -2.53
N TRP A 47 5.86 -5.86 -2.38
CA TRP A 47 7.06 -6.35 -1.70
C TRP A 47 6.72 -6.81 -0.28
N SER A 48 6.05 -5.95 0.50
CA SER A 48 5.68 -6.30 1.87
C SER A 48 4.79 -7.55 1.96
N PHE A 49 3.91 -7.77 0.97
CA PHE A 49 3.07 -8.96 0.87
C PHE A 49 3.89 -10.22 0.55
N VAL A 50 4.78 -10.16 -0.44
CA VAL A 50 5.64 -11.30 -0.83
C VAL A 50 6.52 -11.71 0.34
N GLU A 51 7.17 -10.73 0.99
CA GLU A 51 8.03 -10.98 2.14
C GLU A 51 7.25 -11.55 3.34
N ALA A 52 6.02 -11.06 3.57
CA ALA A 52 5.16 -11.60 4.61
C ALA A 52 4.73 -13.04 4.29
N ARG A 53 4.40 -13.35 3.03
CA ARG A 53 3.96 -14.67 2.58
C ARG A 53 5.02 -15.74 2.80
N GLU A 54 6.28 -15.41 2.52
CA GLU A 54 7.42 -16.30 2.74
C GLU A 54 7.90 -16.31 4.20
N GLY A 55 7.32 -15.42 5.01
CA GLY A 55 7.67 -15.21 6.41
C GLY A 55 7.09 -16.23 7.38
N GLU A 56 7.70 -16.29 8.56
CA GLU A 56 7.23 -17.15 9.66
C GLU A 56 5.77 -16.87 10.06
N ASP A 57 5.05 -17.95 10.38
CA ASP A 57 3.71 -17.88 10.95
C ASP A 57 3.70 -17.03 12.22
N GLY A 58 2.93 -15.96 12.22
CA GLY A 58 2.85 -15.04 13.34
C GLY A 58 1.85 -13.91 13.10
N ILE A 59 1.63 -13.10 14.14
CA ILE A 59 0.70 -11.97 14.11
C ILE A 59 1.11 -10.96 13.05
N TYR A 60 2.41 -10.63 12.97
CA TYR A 60 2.95 -9.67 11.99
C TYR A 60 2.69 -10.10 10.55
N ARG A 61 2.88 -11.39 10.23
CA ARG A 61 2.55 -11.93 8.91
C ARG A 61 1.07 -11.74 8.59
N ARG A 62 0.17 -12.10 9.53
CA ARG A 62 -1.28 -11.94 9.31
C ARG A 62 -1.65 -10.48 9.07
N ILE A 63 -1.15 -9.56 9.91
CA ILE A 63 -1.41 -8.13 9.77
C ILE A 63 -0.92 -7.62 8.41
N THR A 64 0.32 -7.95 8.02
CA THR A 64 0.86 -7.50 6.73
C THR A 64 0.06 -8.06 5.56
N LEU A 65 -0.31 -9.34 5.57
CA LEU A 65 -1.09 -9.96 4.49
C LEU A 65 -2.50 -9.38 4.38
N PHE A 66 -3.24 -9.29 5.49
CA PHE A 66 -4.59 -8.71 5.48
C PHE A 66 -4.56 -7.21 5.21
N GLY A 67 -3.59 -6.50 5.77
CA GLY A 67 -3.43 -5.06 5.61
C GLY A 67 -3.08 -4.66 4.18
N THR A 68 -2.18 -5.38 3.52
CA THR A 68 -1.87 -5.14 2.10
C THR A 68 -3.08 -5.40 1.20
N VAL A 69 -3.84 -6.47 1.41
CA VAL A 69 -5.08 -6.73 0.66
C VAL A 69 -6.11 -5.61 0.89
N PHE A 70 -6.31 -5.20 2.14
CA PHE A 70 -7.21 -4.10 2.47
C PHE A 70 -6.81 -2.78 1.78
N ILE A 71 -5.53 -2.41 1.84
CA ILE A 71 -5.02 -1.21 1.17
C ILE A 71 -5.22 -1.30 -0.34
N LEU A 72 -5.02 -2.46 -0.95
CA LEU A 72 -5.20 -2.65 -2.38
C LEU A 72 -6.67 -2.41 -2.81
N ILE A 73 -7.63 -2.81 -1.98
CA ILE A 73 -9.06 -2.52 -2.19
C ILE A 73 -9.33 -1.01 -2.04
N VAL A 74 -8.81 -0.37 -0.99
CA VAL A 74 -8.92 1.08 -0.79
C VAL A 74 -8.32 1.84 -1.98
N TYR A 75 -7.16 1.40 -2.44
CA TYR A 75 -6.48 1.97 -3.59
C TYR A 75 -7.32 1.84 -4.86
N MET A 76 -7.84 0.64 -5.17
CA MET A 76 -8.70 0.42 -6.34
C MET A 76 -9.98 1.26 -6.29
N THR A 77 -10.59 1.43 -5.12
CA THR A 77 -11.81 2.24 -4.98
C THR A 77 -11.54 3.73 -5.18
N ILE A 78 -10.45 4.26 -4.60
CA ILE A 78 -10.05 5.66 -4.79
C ILE A 78 -9.67 5.93 -6.26
N MET A 79 -8.89 5.04 -6.88
CA MET A 79 -8.51 5.11 -8.30
C MET A 79 -9.73 5.06 -9.21
N HIS A 80 -10.65 4.13 -8.93
CA HIS A 80 -11.87 3.97 -9.69
C HIS A 80 -12.75 5.21 -9.59
N ASP A 81 -12.89 5.81 -8.41
CA ASP A 81 -13.63 7.06 -8.25
C ASP A 81 -12.92 8.22 -8.96
N ALA A 82 -11.59 8.34 -8.87
CA ALA A 82 -10.82 9.33 -9.61
C ALA A 82 -10.98 9.18 -11.14
N TRP A 83 -11.02 7.94 -11.66
CA TRP A 83 -11.25 7.66 -13.09
C TRP A 83 -12.71 7.85 -13.51
N LYS A 84 -13.68 7.42 -12.70
CA LYS A 84 -15.11 7.44 -13.04
C LYS A 84 -15.72 8.83 -12.94
N TYR A 85 -15.37 9.58 -11.91
CA TYR A 85 -15.84 10.96 -11.73
C TYR A 85 -15.01 11.96 -12.52
N GLY A 86 -13.97 11.49 -13.23
CA GLY A 86 -13.12 12.33 -14.02
C GLY A 86 -12.48 13.40 -13.15
N VAL A 87 -11.53 13.01 -12.29
CA VAL A 87 -10.51 13.98 -11.86
C VAL A 87 -9.55 14.18 -13.04
N VAL A 88 -10.10 14.79 -14.09
CA VAL A 88 -9.39 15.87 -14.75
C VAL A 88 -9.25 16.92 -13.65
N ILE A 89 -8.06 16.92 -13.07
CA ILE A 89 -7.35 18.12 -12.63
C ILE A 89 -8.03 19.36 -13.22
N MET A 90 -8.80 20.07 -12.41
CA MET A 90 -9.13 21.46 -12.65
C MET A 90 -8.73 22.24 -11.40
#